data_AF-A0A3A9KBK8-F1
#
_entry.id   AF-A0A3A9KBK8-F1
#
_cell.length_a   1.000
_cell.length_b   1.000
_cell.length_c   1.000
_cell.angle_alpha   90.00
_cell.angle_beta   90.00
_cell.angle_gamma   90.00
#
_symmetry.space_group_name_H-M   'P 1'
#
loop_
_entity.id
_entity.type
_entity.pdbx_description
1 polymer ?
#
loop_
_entity_poly.entity_id
_entity_poly.type
_entity_poly.pdbx_seq_one_letter_code
_entity_poly.pdbx_strand_id
1 'polypeptide(L)'
;MNKVSIVILGIITSFVLIGSFMVFNSQASSEVTIVNQKEIDNEYLDDLDKRTFDLAQIIENGLKDTTARLNSIEYDINHFPNRLIHIDSNSSKDGNNIELLVQNIIQSVEDNSVIKENEPLEIIVLNKEGKKIN
;
A
#
# COMPACT_ATOMS: atom_id res chain seq x y z
N MET A 1 -69.71 23.81 36.95
CA MET A 1 -68.61 23.11 37.66
C MET A 1 -68.12 21.97 36.77
N ASN A 2 -66.79 21.81 36.69
CA ASN A 2 -66.04 20.70 36.09
C ASN A 2 -66.01 20.65 34.55
N LYS A 3 -64.91 20.41 33.85
CA LYS A 3 -63.49 20.16 34.16
C LYS A 3 -62.71 20.41 32.86
N VAL A 4 -61.58 21.12 32.97
CA VAL A 4 -60.49 21.15 31.98
C VAL A 4 -59.91 19.73 31.83
N SER A 5 -59.48 19.34 30.62
CA SER A 5 -58.27 18.53 30.33
C SER A 5 -58.29 18.08 28.85
N ILE A 6 -57.48 18.69 28.00
CA ILE A 6 -56.18 18.15 27.54
C ILE A 6 -56.34 16.77 26.87
N VAL A 7 -56.51 16.78 25.55
CA VAL A 7 -56.09 15.68 24.66
C VAL A 7 -55.32 16.31 23.49
N ILE A 8 -54.24 17.02 23.85
CA ILE A 8 -53.14 17.31 22.93
C ILE A 8 -51.99 16.42 23.41
N LEU A 9 -52.07 15.13 23.14
CA LEU A 9 -50.97 14.18 23.29
C LEU A 9 -51.40 12.87 22.61
N GLY A 10 -51.14 12.72 21.32
CA GLY A 10 -51.53 11.47 20.65
C GLY A 10 -51.37 11.37 19.14
N ILE A 11 -50.74 12.34 18.46
CA ILE A 11 -50.46 12.23 17.01
C ILE A 11 -49.01 12.64 16.71
N ILE A 12 -48.06 12.22 17.56
CA ILE A 12 -46.63 12.30 17.25
C ILE A 12 -45.94 11.01 17.73
N THR A 13 -46.36 9.86 17.22
CA THR A 13 -45.60 8.60 17.37
C THR A 13 -45.68 7.68 16.15
N SER A 14 -46.39 8.05 15.09
CA SER A 14 -46.60 7.15 13.94
C SER A 14 -45.65 7.36 12.75
N PHE A 15 -44.51 8.03 12.94
CA PHE A 15 -43.46 8.16 11.93
C PHE A 15 -42.08 7.69 12.40
N VAL A 16 -42.02 6.79 13.40
CA VAL A 16 -40.75 6.24 13.91
C VAL A 16 -40.53 4.76 13.51
N LEU A 17 -41.46 4.11 12.83
CA LEU A 17 -41.35 2.67 12.52
C LEU A 17 -41.15 2.31 11.04
N ILE A 18 -40.95 3.29 10.14
CA ILE A 18 -40.53 3.03 8.75
C ILE A 18 -39.08 3.46 8.50
N GLY A 19 -38.45 4.17 9.43
CA GLY A 19 -37.02 4.53 9.35
C GLY A 19 -36.05 3.38 9.68
N SER A 20 -36.54 2.31 10.30
CA SER A 20 -35.68 1.25 10.84
C SER A 20 -35.42 0.08 9.90
N PHE A 21 -36.00 0.09 8.68
CA PHE A 21 -35.82 -1.00 7.70
C PHE A 21 -34.86 -0.66 6.54
N MET A 22 -34.20 0.51 6.55
CA MET A 22 -33.28 0.94 5.48
C MET A 22 -31.88 1.37 5.97
N VAL A 23 -31.41 0.89 7.13
CA VAL A 23 -30.04 1.24 7.61
C VAL A 23 -29.23 0.01 8.06
N PHE A 24 -29.46 -1.16 7.48
CA PHE A 24 -28.57 -2.31 7.63
C PHE A 24 -28.57 -3.13 6.35
N ASN A 25 -27.96 -2.59 5.30
CA ASN A 25 -27.39 -3.34 4.19
C ASN A 25 -26.56 -2.42 3.26
N SER A 26 -25.81 -1.46 3.82
CA SER A 26 -24.55 -1.11 3.18
C SER A 26 -23.60 -2.27 3.50
N GLN A 27 -23.78 -3.38 2.80
CA GLN A 27 -22.69 -4.32 2.61
C GLN A 27 -21.61 -3.47 1.94
N ALA A 28 -20.64 -3.00 2.71
CA ALA A 28 -19.40 -2.51 2.16
C ALA A 28 -18.83 -3.72 1.44
N SER A 29 -19.16 -3.90 0.15
CA SER A 29 -18.40 -4.81 -0.68
C SER A 29 -17.00 -4.21 -0.67
N SER A 30 -16.03 -4.87 -0.02
CA SER A 30 -14.65 -4.48 -0.23
C SER A 30 -14.43 -4.58 -1.73
N GLU A 31 -14.08 -3.46 -2.35
CA GLU A 31 -13.73 -3.50 -3.75
C GLU A 31 -12.44 -4.34 -3.85
N VAL A 32 -12.46 -5.34 -4.72
CA VAL A 32 -11.33 -6.24 -4.93
C VAL A 32 -10.80 -6.07 -6.34
N THR A 33 -9.48 -6.14 -6.49
CA THR A 33 -8.79 -6.14 -7.76
C THR A 33 -8.18 -7.51 -8.01
N ILE A 34 -8.26 -7.99 -9.25
CA ILE A 34 -7.68 -9.28 -9.63
C ILE A 34 -6.24 -9.08 -10.07
N VAL A 35 -5.29 -9.56 -9.28
CA VAL A 35 -3.85 -9.62 -9.63
C VAL A 35 -3.45 -11.07 -9.77
N ASN A 36 -2.97 -11.46 -10.95
CA ASN A 36 -2.56 -12.84 -11.24
C ASN A 36 -3.61 -13.89 -10.82
N GLN A 37 -4.88 -13.66 -11.22
CA GLN A 37 -6.03 -14.52 -10.92
C GLN A 37 -6.36 -14.65 -9.41
N LYS A 38 -5.79 -13.81 -8.56
CA LYS A 38 -6.14 -13.69 -7.14
C LYS A 38 -6.90 -12.41 -6.89
N GLU A 39 -7.98 -12.49 -6.12
CA GLU A 39 -8.70 -11.33 -5.62
C GLU A 39 -7.91 -10.72 -4.45
N ILE A 40 -7.62 -9.42 -4.55
CA ILE A 40 -6.88 -8.66 -3.56
C ILE A 40 -7.72 -7.46 -3.16
N ASP A 41 -7.85 -7.19 -1.86
CA ASP A 41 -8.57 -6.03 -1.36
C ASP A 41 -7.92 -4.71 -1.85
N ASN A 42 -8.73 -3.78 -2.34
CA ASN A 42 -8.23 -2.48 -2.82
C ASN A 42 -7.56 -1.67 -1.69
N GLU A 43 -8.05 -1.77 -0.45
CA GLU A 43 -7.40 -1.13 0.70
C GLU A 43 -5.97 -1.63 0.90
N TYR A 44 -5.73 -2.93 0.68
CA TYR A 44 -4.40 -3.49 0.75
C TYR A 44 -3.51 -2.99 -0.41
N LEU A 45 -4.06 -2.84 -1.62
CA LEU A 45 -3.33 -2.28 -2.76
C LEU A 45 -2.95 -0.82 -2.54
N ASP A 46 -3.88 0.00 -2.03
CA ASP A 46 -3.61 1.41 -1.72
C ASP A 46 -2.53 1.56 -0.64
N ASP A 47 -2.58 0.72 0.40
CA ASP A 47 -1.56 0.63 1.44
C ASP A 47 -0.20 0.19 0.86
N LEU A 48 -0.18 -0.84 0.00
CA LEU A 48 1.03 -1.32 -0.65
C LEU A 48 1.65 -0.28 -1.59
N ASP A 49 0.84 0.43 -2.37
CA ASP A 49 1.27 1.51 -3.27
C ASP A 49 1.89 2.66 -2.47
N LYS A 50 1.23 3.08 -1.39
CA LYS A 50 1.76 4.14 -0.50
C LYS A 50 3.11 3.74 0.09
N ARG A 51 3.23 2.51 0.61
CA ARG A 51 4.50 2.00 1.13
C ARG A 51 5.57 1.87 0.06
N THR A 52 5.19 1.54 -1.17
CA THR A 52 6.13 1.44 -2.29
C THR A 52 6.66 2.82 -2.68
N PHE A 53 5.80 3.84 -2.63
CA PHE A 53 6.22 5.23 -2.79
C PHE A 53 7.17 5.67 -1.67
N ASP A 54 6.85 5.38 -0.40
CA ASP A 54 7.72 5.72 0.73
C ASP A 54 9.07 5.00 0.64
N LEU A 55 9.07 3.72 0.25
CA LEU A 55 10.28 2.93 -0.02
C LEU A 55 11.16 3.56 -1.10
N ALA A 56 10.55 4.02 -2.20
CA ALA A 56 11.28 4.70 -3.28
C ALA A 56 11.98 5.96 -2.76
N GLN A 57 11.29 6.79 -1.97
CA GLN A 57 11.89 7.99 -1.37
C GLN A 57 13.04 7.67 -0.43
N ILE A 58 12.89 6.65 0.41
CA ILE A 58 13.96 6.17 1.31
C ILE A 58 15.20 5.79 0.51
N ILE A 59 15.03 4.99 -0.54
CA ILE A 59 16.14 4.51 -1.36
C ILE A 59 16.79 5.66 -2.13
N GLU A 60 16.01 6.53 -2.77
CA GLU A 60 16.54 7.69 -3.50
C GLU A 60 17.34 8.62 -2.58
N ASN A 61 16.83 8.88 -1.37
CA ASN A 61 17.52 9.71 -0.39
C ASN A 61 18.82 9.05 0.09
N GLY A 62 18.80 7.73 0.35
CA GLY A 62 19.99 6.98 0.74
C GLY A 62 21.06 6.88 -0.35
N LEU A 63 20.66 6.93 -1.63
CA LEU A 63 21.56 6.88 -2.78
C LEU A 63 22.05 8.25 -3.26
N LYS A 64 21.57 9.35 -2.69
CA LYS A 64 21.79 10.72 -3.19
C LYS A 64 23.26 11.09 -3.43
N ASP A 65 24.17 10.59 -2.59
CA ASP A 65 25.61 10.87 -2.66
C ASP A 65 26.41 9.74 -3.36
N THR A 66 25.73 8.86 -4.10
CA THR A 66 26.31 7.70 -4.77
C THR A 66 26.27 7.85 -6.29
N THR A 67 26.94 6.93 -6.99
CA THR A 67 26.87 6.83 -8.46
C THR A 67 25.70 6.00 -8.97
N ALA A 68 24.93 5.41 -8.05
CA ALA A 68 23.78 4.58 -8.32
C ALA A 68 22.49 5.40 -8.23
N ARG A 69 21.43 4.97 -8.93
CA ARG A 69 20.12 5.62 -8.90
C ARG A 69 19.02 4.59 -8.87
N LEU A 70 17.95 4.87 -8.15
CA LEU A 70 16.72 4.11 -8.30
C LEU A 70 16.18 4.32 -9.71
N ASN A 71 15.92 3.23 -10.42
CA ASN A 71 15.28 3.24 -11.74
C ASN A 71 13.77 3.03 -11.60
N SER A 72 13.37 1.93 -10.96
CA SER A 72 11.96 1.59 -10.72
C SER A 72 11.80 0.67 -9.51
N ILE A 73 10.59 0.66 -8.96
CA ILE A 73 10.10 -0.41 -8.09
C ILE A 73 8.85 -0.97 -8.72
N GLU A 74 8.83 -2.26 -9.00
CA GLU A 74 7.76 -2.95 -9.71
C GLU A 74 7.23 -4.13 -8.89
N TYR A 75 5.97 -4.50 -9.10
CA TYR A 75 5.42 -5.72 -8.51
C TYR A 75 5.82 -6.94 -9.34
N ASP A 76 6.34 -7.97 -8.69
CA ASP A 76 6.46 -9.27 -9.31
C ASP A 76 5.06 -9.89 -9.43
N ILE A 77 4.44 -9.76 -10.60
CA ILE A 77 3.08 -10.24 -10.86
C ILE A 77 2.95 -11.74 -10.57
N ASN A 78 4.01 -12.53 -10.79
CA ASN A 78 3.98 -13.97 -10.56
C ASN A 78 4.03 -14.31 -9.07
N HIS A 79 4.71 -13.48 -8.28
CA HIS A 79 4.90 -13.66 -6.84
C HIS A 79 4.33 -12.50 -6.03
N PHE A 80 3.23 -11.91 -6.48
CA PHE A 80 2.60 -10.78 -5.79
C PHE A 80 2.32 -11.15 -4.32
N PRO A 81 2.64 -10.28 -3.34
CA PRO A 81 2.95 -8.83 -3.43
C PRO A 81 4.44 -8.46 -3.50
N ASN A 82 5.33 -9.38 -3.88
CA ASN A 82 6.77 -9.12 -3.92
C ASN A 82 7.11 -7.90 -4.78
N ARG A 83 8.13 -7.13 -4.37
CA ARG A 83 8.60 -5.93 -5.08
C ARG A 83 10.02 -6.13 -5.61
N LEU A 84 10.21 -5.78 -6.88
CA LEU A 84 11.48 -5.79 -7.58
C LEU A 84 12.02 -4.35 -7.61
N ILE A 85 13.20 -4.12 -7.04
CA ILE A 85 13.84 -2.81 -6.91
C ILE A 85 14.97 -2.74 -7.94
N HIS A 86 14.78 -1.96 -9.00
CA HIS A 86 15.75 -1.80 -10.06
C HIS A 86 16.65 -0.60 -9.80
N ILE A 87 17.96 -0.84 -9.74
CA ILE A 87 18.96 0.19 -9.44
C ILE A 87 19.91 0.33 -10.62
N ASP A 88 19.96 1.51 -11.23
CA ASP A 88 20.94 1.81 -12.26
C ASP A 88 22.30 2.09 -11.65
N SER A 89 23.32 1.41 -12.17
CA SER A 89 24.72 1.64 -11.85
C SER A 89 25.50 2.06 -13.08
N ASN A 90 26.26 3.14 -12.92
CA ASN A 90 27.24 3.56 -13.92
C ASN A 90 28.51 2.70 -13.92
N SER A 91 28.70 1.85 -12.91
CA SER A 91 29.86 0.96 -12.75
C SER A 91 29.44 -0.50 -12.91
N SER A 92 30.01 -1.16 -13.92
CA SER A 92 29.75 -2.57 -14.22
C SER A 92 30.48 -3.55 -13.29
N LYS A 93 31.17 -3.06 -12.24
CA LYS A 93 31.98 -3.88 -11.32
C LYS A 93 31.48 -3.86 -9.87
N ASP A 94 30.51 -3.01 -9.56
CA ASP A 94 30.08 -2.73 -8.18
C ASP A 94 28.69 -3.29 -7.87
N GLY A 95 28.17 -4.23 -8.66
CA GLY A 95 26.82 -4.80 -8.52
C GLY A 95 26.50 -5.24 -7.08
N ASN A 96 27.29 -6.18 -6.54
CA ASN A 96 27.13 -6.65 -5.16
C ASN A 96 27.28 -5.56 -4.10
N ASN A 97 28.16 -4.57 -4.33
CA ASN A 97 28.35 -3.48 -3.37
C ASN A 97 27.13 -2.54 -3.32
N ILE A 98 26.51 -2.29 -4.48
CA ILE A 98 25.31 -1.46 -4.59
C ILE A 98 24.10 -2.21 -4.04
N GLU A 99 23.98 -3.51 -4.30
CA GLU A 99 22.94 -4.35 -3.71
C GLU A 99 23.00 -4.31 -2.18
N LEU A 100 24.18 -4.54 -1.60
CA LEU A 100 24.40 -4.45 -0.15
C LEU A 100 24.11 -3.05 0.39
N LEU A 101 24.49 -2.00 -0.34
CA LEU A 101 24.21 -0.62 0.07
C LEU A 101 22.71 -0.36 0.15
N VAL A 102 21.94 -0.75 -0.87
CA VAL A 102 20.49 -0.59 -0.90
C VAL A 102 19.83 -1.44 0.19
N GLN A 103 20.31 -2.66 0.40
CA GLN A 103 19.84 -3.51 1.49
C GLN A 103 20.08 -2.86 2.86
N ASN A 104 21.24 -2.23 3.08
CA ASN A 104 21.53 -1.50 4.32
C ASN A 104 20.66 -0.26 4.48
N ILE A 105 20.42 0.52 3.41
CA ILE A 105 19.49 1.66 3.44
C ILE A 105 18.11 1.19 3.90
N ILE A 106 17.61 0.11 3.30
CA ILE A 106 16.32 -0.49 3.63
C ILE A 106 16.28 -0.93 5.10
N GLN A 107 17.29 -1.66 5.57
CA GLN A 107 17.36 -2.15 6.95
C GLN A 107 17.56 -1.04 8.00
N SER A 108 18.12 0.11 7.60
CA SER A 108 18.33 1.25 8.50
C SER A 108 17.06 2.01 8.86
N VAL A 109 15.95 1.74 8.18
CA VAL A 109 14.66 2.35 8.49
C VAL A 109 14.07 1.64 9.71
N GLU A 110 14.07 2.33 10.85
CA GLU A 110 13.54 1.83 12.13
C GLU A 110 12.05 1.44 12.06
N ASP A 111 11.35 1.96 11.06
CA ASP A 111 9.93 1.76 10.85
C ASP A 111 9.70 0.63 9.82
N ASN A 112 9.61 -0.61 10.31
CA ASN A 112 9.19 -1.80 9.54
C ASN A 112 7.78 -1.66 8.93
N SER A 113 7.09 -0.52 9.10
CA SER A 113 5.82 -0.26 8.45
C SER A 113 5.93 -0.29 6.93
N VAL A 114 7.08 0.07 6.33
CA VAL A 114 7.29 0.12 4.87
C VAL A 114 7.47 -1.29 4.25
N ILE A 115 7.95 -2.26 5.03
CA ILE A 115 8.26 -3.62 4.59
C ILE A 115 7.69 -4.62 5.59
N LYS A 116 6.67 -5.37 5.17
CA LYS A 116 6.11 -6.45 5.96
C LYS A 116 6.90 -7.74 5.73
N GLU A 117 7.01 -8.58 6.77
CA GLU A 117 7.76 -9.85 6.71
C GLU A 117 7.29 -10.80 5.59
N ASN A 118 6.02 -10.72 5.19
CA ASN A 118 5.41 -11.52 4.14
C ASN A 118 5.46 -10.86 2.74
N GLU A 119 6.18 -9.75 2.58
CA GLU A 119 6.30 -8.97 1.34
C GLU A 119 7.79 -8.80 0.97
N PRO A 120 8.46 -9.88 0.53
CA PRO A 120 9.89 -9.84 0.26
C PRO A 120 10.23 -8.92 -0.91
N LEU A 121 11.48 -8.46 -0.89
CA LEU A 121 12.06 -7.55 -1.86
C LEU A 121 13.20 -8.25 -2.60
N GLU A 122 13.31 -8.01 -3.90
CA GLU A 122 14.49 -8.35 -4.67
C GLU A 122 15.16 -7.07 -5.18
N ILE A 123 16.47 -6.94 -5.01
CA ILE A 123 17.24 -5.82 -5.53
C ILE A 123 17.95 -6.29 -6.81
N ILE A 124 17.76 -5.54 -7.89
CA ILE A 124 18.32 -5.85 -9.22
C ILE A 124 19.17 -4.67 -9.66
N VAL A 125 20.49 -4.83 -9.64
CA VAL A 125 21.42 -3.79 -10.10
C VAL A 125 21.65 -3.93 -11.60
N LEU A 126 21.39 -2.86 -12.34
CA LEU A 126 21.48 -2.78 -13.80
C LEU A 126 22.69 -1.96 -14.23
N ASN A 127 23.32 -2.35 -15.33
CA ASN A 127 24.31 -1.50 -16.02
C ASN A 127 23.62 -0.47 -16.93
N LYS A 128 24.40 0.39 -17.58
CA LYS A 128 23.92 1.38 -18.56
C LYS A 128 23.15 0.80 -19.76
N GLU A 129 23.24 -0.51 -19.99
CA GLU A 129 22.51 -1.23 -21.05
C GLU A 129 21.23 -1.89 -20.52
N GLY A 130 20.87 -1.68 -19.25
CA GLY A 130 19.72 -2.31 -18.60
C GLY A 130 19.92 -3.80 -18.28
N LYS A 131 21.16 -4.29 -18.24
CA LYS A 131 21.47 -5.70 -17.93
C LYS A 131 21.88 -5.85 -16.47
N LYS A 132 21.38 -6.92 -15.82
CA LYS A 132 21.75 -7.27 -14.45
C LYS A 132 23.27 -7.44 -14.32
N ILE A 133 23.83 -6.84 -13.29
CA ILE A 133 25.24 -6.97 -12.89
C ILE A 133 25.26 -7.89 -11.65
N ASN A 134 26.11 -8.93 -11.69
CA ASN A 134 26.40 -9.79 -10.54
C ASN A 134 27.69 -9.36 -9.83
#